data_AF-A0A4Q6VG32-F1
#
_entry.id   AF-A0A4Q6VG32-F1
#
_cell.length_a   1.000
_cell.length_b   1.000
_cell.length_c   1.000
_cell.angle_alpha   90.00
_cell.angle_beta   90.00
_cell.angle_gamma   90.00
#
_symmetry.space_group_name_H-M   'P 1'
#
loop_
_entity.id
_entity.type
_entity.pdbx_description
1 polymer ?
#
loop_
_entity_poly.entity_id
_entity_poly.type
_entity_poly.pdbx_seq_one_letter_code
_entity_poly.pdbx_strand_id
1 'polypeptide(L)'
;MELREWLTKAWDTVFDDRARGIIEARAAGHSLEEAGARFGVTRERARQVISEGQGKLASMAALVTPAWRAIAQQAGAAPAVRREDLAVALRAEDHVVLEVLLLEAGLRAPRTWAGPLRGWWTADPDELDRRLLRLVERAPVRGDDLDEQARVVGVPEGVNLAELLGDPRSRVVRDAAGHWVRRKVRRRDSAYLHLLDAGRPCRAEELVGPMGVTSVAAAREGLRRDDRFVQVRPEGTWALAEWSHLNVAPYGNAIEAVVAVVTEQGPITQRALFSQVGRVYPVSASRLRQCLLSDQIGRTPEGLIDLVARGAQPIEEPEPPRPDSMAVHGDVLGVRIRVDRDVLRGSGVRVHLWLTWRLGLRQTPMRRTFATAGGHAPLTVTRAASFAQVSTLRRHAIELGTVEGCVLAVILDLAAGTARVRHGCAPGECRTSLTVSSCRADQTPREPGARLMT
;
A
#
# COMPACT_ATOMS: atom_id res chain seq x y z
N MET A 1 51.72 -37.23 12.77
CA MET A 1 50.34 -37.58 12.37
C MET A 1 49.57 -36.29 12.31
N GLU A 2 49.12 -35.89 11.12
CA GLU A 2 48.33 -34.68 10.98
C GLU A 2 46.90 -34.90 11.51
N LEU A 3 46.22 -33.82 11.91
CA LEU A 3 44.87 -33.90 12.46
C LEU A 3 43.90 -34.57 11.47
N ARG A 4 44.12 -34.36 10.17
CA ARG A 4 43.41 -34.99 9.05
C ARG A 4 43.35 -36.52 9.16
N GLU A 5 44.50 -37.20 9.18
CA GLU A 5 44.57 -38.67 9.23
C GLU A 5 44.07 -39.22 10.55
N TRP A 6 44.24 -38.43 11.63
CA TRP A 6 43.82 -38.83 12.96
C TRP A 6 42.29 -38.81 13.13
N LEU A 7 41.59 -37.83 12.58
CA LEU A 7 40.15 -37.65 12.80
C LEU A 7 39.33 -38.85 12.31
N THR A 8 39.65 -39.36 11.12
CA THR A 8 38.96 -40.51 10.53
C THR A 8 39.25 -41.78 11.33
N LYS A 9 40.49 -41.96 11.77
CA LYS A 9 40.85 -43.08 12.65
C LYS A 9 40.23 -42.97 14.04
N ALA A 10 40.11 -41.75 14.59
CA ALA A 10 39.47 -41.49 15.86
C ALA A 10 37.97 -41.77 15.81
N TRP A 11 37.32 -41.49 14.67
CA TRP A 11 35.91 -41.83 14.47
C TRP A 11 35.63 -43.32 14.66
N ASP A 12 36.45 -44.16 14.04
CA ASP A 12 36.28 -45.62 14.08
C ASP A 12 36.71 -46.27 15.41
N THR A 13 37.54 -45.58 16.20
CA THR A 13 38.15 -46.16 17.41
C THR A 13 37.59 -45.59 18.72
N VAL A 14 37.13 -44.33 18.73
CA VAL A 14 36.62 -43.65 19.93
C VAL A 14 35.13 -43.92 20.13
N PHE A 15 34.40 -44.14 19.04
CA PHE A 15 32.94 -44.29 19.05
C PHE A 15 32.52 -45.69 18.63
N ASP A 16 31.63 -46.29 19.40
CA ASP A 16 30.92 -47.49 18.94
C ASP A 16 29.86 -47.13 17.88
N ASP A 17 29.33 -48.13 17.17
CA ASP A 17 28.34 -47.94 16.10
C ASP A 17 27.13 -47.13 16.55
N ARG A 18 26.73 -47.29 17.82
CA ARG A 18 25.59 -46.58 18.40
C ARG A 18 25.90 -45.11 18.59
N ALA A 19 27.06 -44.77 19.15
CA ALA A 19 27.48 -43.39 19.36
C ALA A 19 27.71 -42.67 18.03
N ARG A 20 28.30 -43.36 17.03
CA ARG A 20 28.44 -42.84 15.67
C ARG A 20 27.08 -42.47 15.08
N GLY A 21 26.11 -43.38 15.13
CA GLY A 21 24.75 -43.15 14.64
C GLY A 21 24.02 -42.00 15.35
N ILE A 22 24.19 -41.85 16.67
CA ILE A 22 23.61 -40.73 17.44
C ILE A 22 24.23 -39.39 17.00
N ILE A 23 25.55 -39.33 16.79
CA ILE A 23 26.26 -38.12 16.37
C ILE A 23 25.89 -37.74 14.93
N GLU A 24 25.84 -38.70 14.01
CA GLU A 24 25.38 -38.48 12.63
C GLU A 24 23.95 -37.96 12.59
N ALA A 25 23.05 -38.52 13.40
CA ALA A 25 21.68 -38.04 13.50
C ALA A 25 21.61 -36.59 14.01
N ARG A 26 22.49 -36.21 14.95
CA ARG A 26 22.58 -34.83 15.45
C ARG A 26 23.16 -33.86 14.43
N ALA A 27 24.11 -34.29 13.60
CA ALA A 27 24.67 -33.49 12.51
C ALA A 27 23.65 -33.30 11.36
N ALA A 28 22.88 -34.34 11.04
CA ALA A 28 21.68 -34.23 10.19
C ALA A 28 20.58 -33.36 10.84
N GLY A 29 20.73 -33.10 12.14
CA GLY A 29 19.98 -32.15 12.94
C GLY A 29 18.61 -32.63 13.40
N HIS A 30 18.51 -33.93 13.66
CA HIS A 30 17.53 -34.48 14.57
C HIS A 30 17.71 -33.92 15.98
N SER A 31 16.64 -33.81 16.77
CA SER A 31 16.74 -33.44 18.18
C SER A 31 17.47 -34.53 18.99
N LEU A 32 17.92 -34.22 20.22
CA LEU A 32 18.50 -35.25 21.11
C LEU A 32 17.53 -36.39 21.43
N GLU A 33 16.23 -36.08 21.44
CA GLU A 33 15.18 -37.06 21.69
C GLU A 33 14.97 -37.97 20.48
N GLU A 34 14.87 -37.40 19.28
CA GLU A 34 14.77 -38.16 18.02
C GLU A 34 16.01 -39.02 17.78
N ALA A 35 17.20 -38.46 18.00
CA ALA A 35 18.45 -39.18 17.88
C ALA A 35 18.53 -40.33 18.89
N GLY A 36 18.13 -40.10 20.15
CA GLY A 36 18.11 -41.15 21.17
C GLY A 36 17.10 -42.27 20.87
N ALA A 37 15.87 -41.90 20.48
CA ALA A 37 14.79 -42.84 20.20
C ALA A 37 15.16 -43.82 19.07
N ARG A 38 15.85 -43.34 18.02
CA ARG A 38 16.33 -44.17 16.90
C ARG A 38 17.23 -45.32 17.34
N PHE A 39 17.92 -45.17 18.46
CA PHE A 39 18.86 -46.18 19.00
C PHE A 39 18.42 -46.74 20.35
N GLY A 40 17.15 -46.58 20.72
CA GLY A 40 16.58 -47.14 21.94
C GLY A 40 17.14 -46.54 23.24
N VAL A 41 17.59 -45.29 23.21
CA VAL A 41 18.12 -44.59 24.39
C VAL A 41 17.33 -43.33 24.70
N THR A 42 17.34 -42.94 25.98
CA THR A 42 16.67 -41.70 26.42
C THR A 42 17.41 -40.47 25.90
N ARG A 43 16.72 -39.33 25.82
CA ARG A 43 17.31 -38.01 25.51
C ARG A 43 18.56 -37.72 26.35
N GLU A 44 18.49 -37.99 27.65
CA GLU A 44 19.60 -37.74 28.57
C GLU A 44 20.77 -38.69 28.30
N ARG A 45 20.50 -39.95 27.99
CA ARG A 45 21.57 -40.90 27.63
C ARG A 45 22.23 -40.53 26.31
N ALA A 46 21.48 -40.06 25.31
CA ALA A 46 22.04 -39.53 24.07
C ALA A 46 22.95 -38.32 24.32
N ARG A 47 22.54 -37.41 25.23
CA ARG A 47 23.38 -36.27 25.66
C ARG A 47 24.69 -36.73 26.31
N GLN A 48 24.63 -37.71 27.20
CA GLN A 48 25.82 -38.27 27.86
C GLN A 48 26.78 -38.92 26.84
N VAL A 49 26.28 -39.74 25.92
CA VAL A 49 27.10 -40.38 24.88
C VAL A 49 27.88 -39.34 24.05
N ILE A 50 27.21 -38.25 23.65
CA ILE A 50 27.86 -37.16 22.92
C ILE A 50 28.90 -36.46 23.79
N SER A 51 28.56 -36.13 25.04
CA SER A 51 29.46 -35.42 25.97
C SER A 51 30.70 -36.22 26.35
N GLU A 52 30.56 -37.53 26.57
CA GLU A 52 31.68 -38.44 26.85
C GLU A 52 32.62 -38.54 25.65
N GLY A 53 32.04 -38.67 24.44
CA GLY A 53 32.80 -38.70 23.19
C GLY A 53 33.52 -37.38 22.90
N GLN A 54 32.86 -36.25 23.17
CA GLN A 54 33.43 -34.90 23.08
C GLN A 54 34.69 -34.75 23.92
N GLY A 55 34.62 -35.10 25.21
CA GLY A 55 35.76 -34.97 26.13
C GLY A 55 36.96 -35.84 25.73
N LYS A 56 36.70 -37.07 25.27
CA LYS A 56 37.74 -37.98 24.76
C LYS A 56 38.41 -37.42 23.51
N LEU A 57 37.62 -37.03 22.50
CA LEU A 57 38.13 -36.43 21.26
C LEU A 57 38.95 -35.16 21.53
N ALA A 58 38.44 -34.27 22.38
CA ALA A 58 39.12 -33.01 22.69
C ALA A 58 40.48 -33.24 23.37
N SER A 59 40.55 -34.23 24.28
CA SER A 59 41.78 -34.61 24.97
C SER A 59 42.81 -35.18 23.99
N MET A 60 42.37 -36.04 23.07
CA MET A 60 43.26 -36.62 22.06
C MET A 60 43.69 -35.60 21.00
N ALA A 61 42.79 -34.70 20.57
CA ALA A 61 43.12 -33.61 19.66
C ALA A 61 44.18 -32.67 20.26
N ALA A 62 44.15 -32.45 21.58
CA ALA A 62 45.18 -31.66 22.27
C ALA A 62 46.57 -32.33 22.27
N LEU A 63 46.65 -33.65 22.17
CA LEU A 63 47.93 -34.37 22.03
C LEU A 63 48.50 -34.24 20.61
N VAL A 64 47.63 -34.25 19.60
CA VAL A 64 48.04 -34.17 18.18
C VAL A 64 48.37 -32.73 17.78
N THR A 65 47.52 -31.79 18.19
CA THR A 65 47.65 -30.36 17.85
C THR A 65 47.32 -29.51 19.08
N PRO A 66 48.27 -29.22 19.98
CA PRO A 66 48.00 -28.54 21.26
C PRO A 66 47.23 -27.21 21.14
N ALA A 67 47.44 -26.46 20.05
CA ALA A 67 46.80 -25.17 19.79
C ALA A 67 45.45 -25.25 19.06
N TRP A 68 44.88 -26.45 18.83
CA TRP A 68 43.71 -26.62 17.97
C TRP A 68 42.50 -25.77 18.40
N ARG A 69 42.26 -25.61 19.70
CA ARG A 69 41.15 -24.78 20.21
C ARG A 69 41.34 -23.31 19.84
N ALA A 70 42.55 -22.78 20.01
CA ALA A 70 42.86 -21.39 19.70
C ALA A 70 42.75 -21.14 18.18
N ILE A 71 43.23 -22.08 17.36
CA ILE A 71 43.10 -22.03 15.90
C ILE A 71 41.60 -22.05 15.51
N ALA A 72 40.80 -22.94 16.08
CA ALA A 72 39.37 -23.02 15.81
C ALA A 72 38.64 -21.73 16.21
N GLN A 73 38.93 -21.18 17.38
CA GLN A 73 38.33 -19.94 17.86
C GLN A 73 38.73 -18.73 17.01
N GLN A 74 39.99 -18.64 16.61
CA GLN A 74 40.47 -17.57 15.74
C GLN A 74 39.84 -17.67 14.34
N ALA A 75 39.80 -18.87 13.77
CA ALA A 75 39.16 -19.10 12.48
C ALA A 75 37.64 -18.84 12.54
N GLY A 76 36.99 -19.19 13.66
CA GLY A 76 35.58 -18.95 13.94
C GLY A 76 35.23 -17.55 14.46
N ALA A 77 36.15 -16.58 14.39
CA ALA A 77 35.91 -15.22 14.88
C ALA A 77 34.96 -14.41 13.98
N ALA A 78 34.77 -14.82 12.73
CA ALA A 78 33.81 -14.19 11.82
C ALA A 78 32.36 -14.57 12.18
N PRO A 79 31.36 -13.76 11.77
CA PRO A 79 29.94 -13.97 12.16
C PRO A 79 29.38 -15.34 11.80
N ALA A 80 29.87 -15.90 10.69
CA ALA A 80 29.54 -17.22 10.21
C ALA A 80 30.69 -17.69 9.31
N VAL A 81 31.20 -18.89 9.59
CA VAL A 81 32.27 -19.55 8.85
C VAL A 81 31.80 -20.93 8.44
N ARG A 82 32.04 -21.34 7.20
CA ARG A 82 31.62 -22.67 6.75
C ARG A 82 32.47 -23.75 7.42
N ARG A 83 31.88 -24.92 7.63
CA ARG A 83 32.60 -26.08 8.21
C ARG A 83 33.83 -26.45 7.38
N GLU A 84 33.73 -26.35 6.05
CA GLU A 84 34.86 -26.59 5.12
C GLU A 84 36.05 -25.64 5.39
N ASP A 85 35.80 -24.35 5.61
CA ASP A 85 36.86 -23.37 5.90
C ASP A 85 37.53 -23.63 7.25
N LEU A 86 36.75 -24.06 8.25
CA LEU A 86 37.28 -24.48 9.55
C LEU A 86 38.09 -25.77 9.44
N ALA A 87 37.67 -26.72 8.60
CA ALA A 87 38.44 -27.93 8.32
C ALA A 87 39.80 -27.58 7.72
N VAL A 88 39.83 -26.67 6.74
CA VAL A 88 41.07 -26.15 6.14
C VAL A 88 41.96 -25.48 7.18
N ALA A 89 41.41 -24.58 8.00
CA ALA A 89 42.18 -23.88 9.04
C ALA A 89 42.80 -24.84 10.07
N LEU A 90 42.08 -25.92 10.42
CA LEU A 90 42.54 -26.94 11.35
C LEU A 90 43.40 -28.03 10.70
N ARG A 91 43.59 -27.98 9.37
CA ARG A 91 44.23 -29.06 8.59
C ARG A 91 43.59 -30.42 8.88
N ALA A 92 42.26 -30.41 8.90
CA ALA A 92 41.38 -31.53 9.17
C ALA A 92 40.63 -31.96 7.90
N GLU A 93 40.11 -33.18 7.89
CA GLU A 93 39.11 -33.61 6.90
C GLU A 93 37.73 -33.05 7.29
N ASP A 94 36.91 -32.68 6.31
CA ASP A 94 35.55 -32.16 6.52
C ASP A 94 34.56 -33.26 6.95
N HIS A 95 34.79 -33.83 8.13
CA HIS A 95 34.06 -34.97 8.66
C HIS A 95 33.06 -34.57 9.76
N VAL A 96 32.04 -35.40 10.02
CA VAL A 96 31.03 -35.12 11.08
C VAL A 96 31.66 -34.98 12.47
N VAL A 97 32.77 -35.67 12.72
CA VAL A 97 33.57 -35.56 13.95
C VAL A 97 34.09 -34.15 14.19
N LEU A 98 34.34 -33.40 13.11
CA LEU A 98 34.81 -32.02 13.25
C LEU A 98 33.78 -31.18 13.99
N GLU A 99 32.48 -31.37 13.77
CA GLU A 99 31.43 -30.65 14.49
C GLU A 99 31.53 -30.86 16.01
N VAL A 100 31.88 -32.08 16.41
CA VAL A 100 32.04 -32.45 17.82
C VAL A 100 33.21 -31.67 18.45
N LEU A 101 34.33 -31.54 17.73
CA LEU A 101 35.47 -30.74 18.17
C LEU A 101 35.17 -29.23 18.16
N LEU A 102 34.47 -28.73 17.14
CA LEU A 102 34.09 -27.32 17.06
C LEU A 102 33.19 -26.92 18.24
N LEU A 103 32.26 -27.80 18.65
CA LEU A 103 31.48 -27.62 19.88
C LEU A 103 32.36 -27.52 21.13
N GLU A 104 33.39 -28.36 21.24
CA GLU A 104 34.35 -28.34 22.34
C GLU A 104 35.28 -27.11 22.32
N ALA A 105 35.52 -26.51 21.15
CA ALA A 105 36.20 -25.23 21.03
C ALA A 105 35.31 -24.03 21.42
N GLY A 106 34.02 -24.27 21.74
CA GLY A 106 33.05 -23.23 22.08
C GLY A 106 32.32 -22.64 20.88
N LEU A 107 32.59 -23.13 19.66
CA LEU A 107 31.89 -22.67 18.46
C LEU A 107 30.49 -23.27 18.40
N ARG A 108 29.54 -22.52 17.85
CA ARG A 108 28.16 -22.96 17.64
C ARG A 108 27.68 -22.51 16.27
N ALA A 109 26.57 -23.09 15.82
CA ALA A 109 25.86 -22.58 14.66
C ALA A 109 25.36 -21.14 14.92
N PRO A 110 25.57 -20.20 13.98
CA PRO A 110 24.98 -18.87 14.06
C PRO A 110 23.46 -18.97 14.20
N ARG A 111 22.90 -18.15 15.08
CA ARG A 111 21.45 -18.02 15.24
C ARG A 111 20.96 -16.96 14.27
N THR A 112 19.80 -17.23 13.68
CA THR A 112 19.05 -16.28 12.87
C THR A 112 17.60 -16.35 13.28
N TRP A 113 16.78 -15.38 12.87
CA TRP A 113 15.33 -15.50 13.00
C TRP A 113 14.77 -16.76 12.34
N ALA A 114 15.43 -17.34 11.32
CA ALA A 114 15.02 -18.57 10.65
C ALA A 114 15.37 -19.84 11.46
N GLY A 115 16.18 -19.71 12.50
CA GLY A 115 16.73 -20.82 13.28
C GLY A 115 18.26 -20.88 13.18
N PRO A 116 18.89 -21.94 13.71
CA PRO A 116 20.34 -22.13 13.62
C PRO A 116 20.76 -22.42 12.17
N LEU A 117 21.77 -21.69 11.68
CA LEU A 117 22.31 -21.86 10.33
C LEU A 117 23.28 -23.06 10.31
N ARG A 118 22.77 -24.24 9.93
CA ARG A 118 23.53 -25.51 9.93
C ARG A 118 24.64 -25.50 8.87
N GLY A 119 25.76 -26.17 9.18
CA GLY A 119 26.96 -26.15 8.34
C GLY A 119 27.83 -24.89 8.49
N TRP A 120 27.35 -23.91 9.27
CA TRP A 120 28.07 -22.69 9.61
C TRP A 120 28.37 -22.66 11.10
N TRP A 121 29.46 -21.99 11.46
CA TRP A 121 30.00 -21.97 12.82
C TRP A 121 30.56 -20.58 13.14
N THR A 122 30.50 -20.22 14.42
CA THR A 122 31.01 -18.94 14.93
C THR A 122 31.28 -19.05 16.43
N ALA A 123 32.19 -18.22 16.94
CA ALA A 123 32.40 -18.00 18.36
C ALA A 123 31.30 -17.13 18.99
N ASP A 124 30.66 -16.27 18.20
CA ASP A 124 29.55 -15.40 18.61
C ASP A 124 28.27 -15.74 17.82
N PRO A 125 27.38 -16.57 18.38
CA PRO A 125 26.19 -17.06 17.67
C PRO A 125 25.19 -15.96 17.29
N ASP A 126 25.23 -14.80 17.94
CA ASP A 126 24.24 -13.74 17.74
C ASP A 126 24.74 -12.63 16.79
N GLU A 127 26.02 -12.65 16.39
CA GLU A 127 26.61 -11.63 15.51
C GLU A 127 26.02 -11.65 14.09
N LEU A 128 25.74 -12.83 13.52
CA LEU A 128 25.11 -12.91 12.20
C LEU A 128 23.70 -12.29 12.23
N ASP A 129 22.89 -12.61 13.23
CA ASP A 129 21.54 -12.03 13.39
C ASP A 129 21.60 -10.50 13.48
N ARG A 130 22.54 -9.95 14.27
CA ARG A 130 22.77 -8.50 14.35
C ARG A 130 23.09 -7.88 12.99
N ARG A 131 23.94 -8.52 12.18
CA ARG A 131 24.26 -8.02 10.82
C ARG A 131 23.09 -8.12 9.87
N LEU A 132 22.33 -9.21 9.93
CA LEU A 132 21.12 -9.40 9.14
C LEU A 132 20.04 -8.38 9.52
N LEU A 133 19.90 -8.02 10.80
CA LEU A 133 19.02 -6.95 11.25
C LEU A 133 19.44 -5.58 10.69
N ARG A 134 20.74 -5.26 10.69
CA ARG A 134 21.26 -4.05 10.04
C ARG A 134 21.00 -4.04 8.53
N LEU A 135 21.10 -5.18 7.85
CA LEU A 135 20.75 -5.30 6.43
C LEU A 135 19.27 -4.97 6.20
N VAL A 136 18.40 -5.54 7.03
CA VAL A 136 16.94 -5.30 7.02
C VAL A 136 16.60 -3.83 7.24
N GLU A 137 17.36 -3.11 8.07
CA GLU A 137 17.16 -1.67 8.31
C GLU A 137 17.44 -0.80 7.07
N ARG A 138 18.19 -1.31 6.09
CA ARG A 138 18.46 -0.60 4.82
C ARG A 138 17.31 -0.71 3.83
N ALA A 139 16.31 -1.56 4.08
CA ALA A 139 15.15 -1.68 3.21
C ALA A 139 14.36 -0.35 3.09
N PRO A 140 13.88 0.00 1.89
CA PRO A 140 13.82 -0.82 0.67
C PRO A 140 15.15 -0.92 -0.11
N VAL A 141 15.46 -2.11 -0.61
CA VAL A 141 16.69 -2.42 -1.39
C VAL A 141 16.31 -3.11 -2.70
N ARG A 142 16.97 -2.74 -3.81
CA ARG A 142 16.79 -3.44 -5.10
C ARG A 142 17.29 -4.88 -5.01
N GLY A 143 16.74 -5.77 -5.81
CA GLY A 143 17.10 -7.18 -5.78
C GLY A 143 18.58 -7.39 -6.08
N ASP A 144 19.07 -6.66 -7.10
CA ASP A 144 20.45 -6.77 -7.58
C ASP A 144 21.48 -6.10 -6.64
N ASP A 145 21.02 -5.17 -5.78
CA ASP A 145 21.89 -4.47 -4.82
C ASP A 145 22.06 -5.26 -3.51
N LEU A 146 21.33 -6.36 -3.31
CA LEU A 146 21.30 -7.09 -2.04
C LEU A 146 22.69 -7.52 -1.58
N ASP A 147 23.48 -8.13 -2.48
CA ASP A 147 24.79 -8.68 -2.15
C ASP A 147 25.81 -7.56 -1.84
N GLU A 148 25.68 -6.41 -2.49
CA GLU A 148 26.47 -5.22 -2.15
C GLU A 148 26.08 -4.69 -0.76
N GLN A 149 24.78 -4.54 -0.48
CA GLN A 149 24.33 -4.08 0.83
C GLN A 149 24.73 -5.05 1.95
N ALA A 150 24.69 -6.35 1.68
CA ALA A 150 25.13 -7.40 2.59
C ALA A 150 26.63 -7.33 2.90
N ARG A 151 27.48 -7.13 1.88
CA ARG A 151 28.92 -6.91 2.07
C ARG A 151 29.19 -5.69 2.94
N VAL A 152 28.49 -4.58 2.71
CA VAL A 152 28.69 -3.33 3.49
C VAL A 152 28.33 -3.52 4.97
N VAL A 153 27.32 -4.32 5.31
CA VAL A 153 27.00 -4.65 6.72
C VAL A 153 27.83 -5.82 7.27
N GLY A 154 28.71 -6.40 6.45
CA GLY A 154 29.62 -7.48 6.81
C GLY A 154 28.97 -8.86 6.90
N VAL A 155 27.88 -9.14 6.18
CA VAL A 155 27.39 -10.53 6.08
C VAL A 155 28.41 -11.36 5.31
N PRO A 156 28.84 -12.53 5.82
CA PRO A 156 29.78 -13.40 5.12
C PRO A 156 29.27 -13.85 3.75
N GLU A 157 30.19 -13.99 2.80
CA GLU A 157 29.89 -14.48 1.46
C GLU A 157 29.38 -15.92 1.50
N GLY A 158 28.43 -16.25 0.62
CA GLY A 158 27.90 -17.61 0.50
C GLY A 158 26.79 -17.97 1.49
N VAL A 159 26.42 -17.08 2.42
CA VAL A 159 25.18 -17.19 3.20
C VAL A 159 24.00 -17.01 2.24
N ASN A 160 23.04 -17.94 2.25
CA ASN A 160 21.85 -17.86 1.40
C ASN A 160 20.86 -16.78 1.90
N LEU A 161 21.16 -15.53 1.56
CA LEU A 161 20.37 -14.37 1.97
C LEU A 161 18.92 -14.43 1.49
N ALA A 162 18.68 -14.91 0.27
CA ALA A 162 17.34 -14.97 -0.30
C ALA A 162 16.42 -15.91 0.50
N GLU A 163 16.95 -17.04 0.96
CA GLU A 163 16.23 -17.97 1.82
C GLU A 163 15.98 -17.38 3.21
N LEU A 164 17.01 -16.81 3.84
CA LEU A 164 16.89 -16.22 5.18
C LEU A 164 15.93 -15.03 5.22
N LEU A 165 16.02 -14.11 4.25
CA LEU A 165 15.15 -12.95 4.16
C LEU A 165 13.73 -13.32 3.68
N GLY A 166 13.59 -14.45 2.99
CA GLY A 166 12.31 -15.03 2.56
C GLY A 166 11.52 -15.68 3.70
N ASP A 167 12.16 -16.07 4.81
CA ASP A 167 11.50 -16.69 5.97
C ASP A 167 10.34 -15.81 6.48
N PRO A 168 9.18 -16.39 6.86
CA PRO A 168 8.03 -15.65 7.37
C PRO A 168 8.32 -14.71 8.55
N ARG A 169 9.34 -15.00 9.36
CA ARG A 169 9.77 -14.20 10.53
C ARG A 169 10.63 -13.00 10.16
N SER A 170 11.17 -12.95 8.93
CA SER A 170 11.89 -11.80 8.41
C SER A 170 11.00 -10.55 8.39
N ARG A 171 11.57 -9.38 8.68
CA ARG A 171 10.83 -8.11 8.61
C ARG A 171 10.68 -7.59 7.18
N VAL A 172 11.40 -8.17 6.23
CA VAL A 172 11.31 -7.86 4.80
C VAL A 172 10.64 -9.00 4.04
N VAL A 173 10.25 -8.72 2.80
CA VAL A 173 9.69 -9.67 1.86
C VAL A 173 10.07 -9.24 0.45
N ARG A 174 10.16 -10.21 -0.45
CA ARG A 174 10.35 -9.94 -1.87
C ARG A 174 9.05 -9.43 -2.50
N ASP A 175 9.11 -8.33 -3.23
CA ASP A 175 7.97 -7.83 -3.99
C ASP A 175 7.85 -8.48 -5.38
N ALA A 176 6.88 -8.04 -6.18
CA ALA A 176 6.62 -8.62 -7.50
C ALA A 176 7.74 -8.34 -8.52
N ALA A 177 8.50 -7.26 -8.32
CA ALA A 177 9.64 -6.90 -9.16
C ALA A 177 10.95 -7.55 -8.68
N GLY A 178 10.91 -8.32 -7.60
CA GLY A 178 12.06 -9.02 -7.07
C GLY A 178 12.87 -8.21 -6.05
N HIS A 179 12.39 -7.04 -5.63
CA HIS A 179 13.04 -6.17 -4.66
C HIS A 179 12.73 -6.57 -3.21
N TRP A 180 13.59 -6.17 -2.27
CA TRP A 180 13.39 -6.43 -0.84
C TRP A 180 12.77 -5.22 -0.15
N VAL A 181 11.54 -5.39 0.32
CA VAL A 181 10.72 -4.31 0.91
C VAL A 181 10.23 -4.67 2.31
N ARG A 182 10.00 -3.67 3.16
CA ARG A 182 9.56 -3.91 4.54
C ARG A 182 8.12 -4.42 4.56
N ARG A 183 7.84 -5.53 5.26
CA ARG A 183 6.51 -6.17 5.28
C ARG A 183 5.38 -5.22 5.66
N LYS A 184 5.58 -4.41 6.71
CA LYS A 184 4.56 -3.47 7.22
C LYS A 184 4.17 -2.38 6.21
N VAL A 185 5.10 -1.98 5.35
CA VAL A 185 4.92 -0.86 4.41
C VAL A 185 5.18 -1.26 2.96
N ARG A 186 5.09 -2.56 2.66
CA ARG A 186 5.41 -3.21 1.38
C ARG A 186 4.93 -2.40 0.17
N ARG A 187 3.66 -2.02 0.18
CA ARG A 187 3.03 -1.29 -0.94
C ARG A 187 3.74 0.03 -1.24
N ARG A 188 4.09 0.79 -0.20
CA ARG A 188 4.73 2.10 -0.33
C ARG A 188 6.19 1.94 -0.74
N ASP A 189 6.89 0.98 -0.16
CA ASP A 189 8.27 0.67 -0.54
C ASP A 189 8.40 0.19 -1.99
N SER A 190 7.46 -0.61 -2.48
CA SER A 190 7.42 -0.99 -3.91
C SER A 190 7.14 0.20 -4.82
N ALA A 191 6.27 1.14 -4.42
CA ALA A 191 6.07 2.38 -5.18
C ALA A 191 7.33 3.26 -5.19
N TYR A 192 8.05 3.32 -4.05
CA TYR A 192 9.29 4.06 -3.91
C TYR A 192 10.35 3.56 -4.89
N LEU A 193 10.62 2.25 -4.88
CA LEU A 193 11.58 1.64 -5.80
C LEU A 193 11.15 1.78 -7.26
N HIS A 194 9.85 1.61 -7.56
CA HIS A 194 9.36 1.82 -8.92
C HIS A 194 9.60 3.25 -9.43
N LEU A 195 9.40 4.27 -8.59
CA LEU A 195 9.71 5.66 -8.96
C LEU A 195 11.22 5.86 -9.16
N LEU A 196 12.06 5.27 -8.30
CA LEU A 196 13.52 5.31 -8.48
C LEU A 196 13.96 4.65 -9.79
N ASP A 197 13.38 3.51 -10.14
CA ASP A 197 13.72 2.79 -11.37
C ASP A 197 13.24 3.53 -12.62
N ALA A 198 12.04 4.14 -12.55
CA ALA A 198 11.51 4.94 -13.65
C ALA A 198 12.27 6.26 -13.84
N GLY A 199 12.86 6.81 -12.77
CA GLY A 199 13.60 8.09 -12.81
C GLY A 199 12.73 9.29 -13.18
N ARG A 200 11.40 9.19 -13.09
CA ARG A 200 10.44 10.22 -13.48
C ARG A 200 9.17 10.16 -12.63
N PRO A 201 8.41 11.28 -12.53
CA PRO A 201 7.09 11.25 -11.92
C PRO A 201 6.14 10.30 -12.67
N CYS A 202 5.30 9.58 -11.93
CA CYS A 202 4.35 8.62 -12.48
C CYS A 202 2.90 8.95 -12.11
N ARG A 203 1.96 8.58 -12.98
CA ARG A 203 0.54 8.61 -12.66
C ARG A 203 0.23 7.58 -11.57
N ALA A 204 -0.81 7.82 -10.76
CA ALA A 204 -1.21 6.87 -9.71
C ALA A 204 -1.67 5.52 -10.29
N GLU A 205 -2.18 5.55 -11.52
CA GLU A 205 -2.59 4.42 -12.34
C GLU A 205 -1.41 3.47 -12.63
N GLU A 206 -0.22 4.01 -12.93
CA GLU A 206 1.01 3.22 -13.16
C GLU A 206 1.48 2.53 -11.87
N LEU A 207 1.19 3.11 -10.70
CA LEU A 207 1.64 2.61 -9.40
C LEU A 207 0.73 1.53 -8.80
N VAL A 208 -0.46 1.29 -9.38
CA VAL A 208 -1.41 0.28 -8.87
C VAL A 208 -0.79 -1.11 -8.86
N GLY A 209 -0.15 -1.50 -9.96
CA GLY A 209 0.51 -2.80 -10.13
C GLY A 209 1.67 -3.01 -9.17
N PRO A 210 2.70 -2.13 -9.18
CA PRO A 210 3.82 -2.20 -8.24
C PRO A 210 3.41 -2.23 -6.77
N MET A 211 2.39 -1.45 -6.38
CA MET A 211 1.89 -1.41 -5.00
C MET A 211 1.07 -2.66 -4.62
N GLY A 212 0.62 -3.47 -5.58
CA GLY A 212 -0.29 -4.59 -5.32
C GLY A 212 -1.63 -4.15 -4.72
N VAL A 213 -2.16 -3.01 -5.17
CA VAL A 213 -3.49 -2.52 -4.78
C VAL A 213 -4.48 -2.69 -5.92
N THR A 214 -5.78 -2.69 -5.62
CA THR A 214 -6.84 -2.93 -6.61
C THR A 214 -7.45 -1.66 -7.20
N SER A 215 -7.15 -0.48 -6.62
CA SER A 215 -7.72 0.78 -7.08
C SER A 215 -6.73 1.93 -7.02
N VAL A 216 -6.89 2.86 -7.97
CA VAL A 216 -6.15 4.13 -8.03
C VAL A 216 -6.37 4.96 -6.77
N ALA A 217 -7.58 4.94 -6.20
CA ALA A 217 -7.90 5.67 -4.98
C ALA A 217 -7.07 5.16 -3.78
N ALA A 218 -6.94 3.83 -3.66
CA ALA A 218 -6.10 3.22 -2.63
C ALA A 218 -4.61 3.54 -2.83
N ALA A 219 -4.13 3.57 -4.08
CA ALA A 219 -2.77 4.01 -4.39
C ALA A 219 -2.55 5.47 -3.94
N ARG A 220 -3.41 6.40 -4.37
CA ARG A 220 -3.32 7.82 -4.01
C ARG A 220 -3.33 8.05 -2.49
N GLU A 221 -4.24 7.41 -1.77
CA GLU A 221 -4.32 7.56 -0.31
C GLU A 221 -3.10 6.94 0.40
N GLY A 222 -2.57 5.83 -0.13
CA GLY A 222 -1.34 5.23 0.39
C GLY A 222 -0.12 6.13 0.25
N LEU A 223 0.03 6.78 -0.91
CA LEU A 223 1.12 7.72 -1.18
C LEU A 223 0.98 9.02 -0.36
N ARG A 224 -0.24 9.54 -0.24
CA ARG A 224 -0.52 10.77 0.54
C ARG A 224 -0.15 10.66 2.03
N ARG A 225 -0.11 9.45 2.60
CA ARG A 225 0.19 9.20 4.02
C ARG A 225 1.69 9.05 4.32
N ASP A 226 2.55 9.16 3.32
CA ASP A 226 3.98 8.90 3.45
C ASP A 226 4.76 10.07 2.86
N ASP A 227 5.49 10.77 3.72
CA ASP A 227 6.16 12.04 3.42
C ASP A 227 7.30 11.90 2.38
N ARG A 228 7.70 10.66 2.04
CA ARG A 228 8.63 10.40 0.94
C ARG A 228 8.04 10.70 -0.43
N PHE A 229 6.72 10.80 -0.54
CA PHE A 229 6.04 11.06 -1.81
C PHE A 229 5.46 12.47 -1.83
N VAL A 230 5.61 13.12 -2.97
CA VAL A 230 4.99 14.41 -3.25
C VAL A 230 4.15 14.31 -4.51
N GLN A 231 3.00 14.98 -4.51
CA GLN A 231 2.18 15.07 -5.71
C GLN A 231 2.60 16.30 -6.52
N VAL A 232 3.11 16.08 -7.72
CA VAL A 232 3.43 17.14 -8.67
C VAL A 232 2.12 17.71 -9.22
N ARG A 233 1.94 19.02 -9.03
CA ARG A 233 0.76 19.76 -9.45
C ARG A 233 1.10 20.67 -10.63
N PRO A 234 0.16 20.87 -11.57
CA PRO A 234 -1.21 20.37 -11.58
C PRO A 234 -1.41 18.99 -12.22
N GLU A 235 -0.37 18.39 -12.78
CA GLU A 235 -0.43 17.13 -13.54
C GLU A 235 -1.04 15.98 -12.73
N GLY A 236 -0.86 16.03 -11.40
CA GLY A 236 -1.38 15.06 -10.45
C GLY A 236 -0.57 13.77 -10.42
N THR A 237 0.63 13.77 -11.01
CA THR A 237 1.62 12.69 -10.92
C THR A 237 2.28 12.68 -9.55
N TRP A 238 2.84 11.54 -9.18
CA TRP A 238 3.56 11.32 -7.93
C TRP A 238 5.04 11.22 -8.21
N ALA A 239 5.83 11.84 -7.35
CA ALA A 239 7.28 11.85 -7.38
C ALA A 239 7.84 11.61 -5.98
N LEU A 240 9.15 11.41 -5.90
CA LEU A 240 9.85 11.32 -4.62
C LEU A 240 10.17 12.73 -4.11
N ALA A 241 9.98 12.95 -2.81
CA ALA A 241 10.25 14.23 -2.17
C ALA A 241 11.73 14.64 -2.23
N GLU A 242 12.65 13.67 -2.36
CA GLU A 242 14.08 13.91 -2.52
C GLU A 242 14.48 14.44 -3.91
N TRP A 243 13.57 14.43 -4.89
CA TRP A 243 13.84 14.93 -6.24
C TRP A 243 13.75 16.46 -6.29
N SER A 244 14.84 17.12 -5.90
CA SER A 244 14.96 18.59 -5.83
C SER A 244 14.82 19.31 -7.16
N HIS A 245 14.98 18.61 -8.29
CA HIS A 245 14.85 19.17 -9.63
C HIS A 245 13.39 19.41 -10.05
N LEU A 246 12.41 18.87 -9.30
CA LEU A 246 11.01 19.07 -9.59
C LEU A 246 10.49 20.36 -8.96
N ASN A 247 9.95 21.24 -9.79
CA ASN A 247 9.30 22.46 -9.33
C ASN A 247 7.89 22.15 -8.82
N VAL A 248 7.79 21.65 -7.59
CA VAL A 248 6.51 21.39 -6.94
C VAL A 248 5.89 22.73 -6.55
N ALA A 249 4.83 23.13 -7.24
CA ALA A 249 4.15 24.38 -6.93
C ALA A 249 3.64 24.38 -5.47
N PRO A 250 3.80 25.50 -4.71
CA PRO A 250 3.44 25.56 -3.30
C PRO A 250 1.92 25.57 -3.06
N TYR A 251 1.13 25.76 -4.11
CA TYR A 251 -0.32 25.90 -4.04
C TYR A 251 -1.03 24.56 -4.13
N GLY A 252 -2.01 24.33 -3.25
CA GLY A 252 -2.82 23.11 -3.25
C GLY A 252 -3.76 23.03 -4.45
N ASN A 253 -4.12 24.18 -5.04
CA ASN A 253 -4.99 24.28 -6.20
C ASN A 253 -4.82 25.61 -6.97
N ALA A 254 -5.48 25.70 -8.13
CA ALA A 254 -5.40 26.88 -8.98
C ALA A 254 -6.06 28.14 -8.38
N ILE A 255 -7.06 28.03 -7.50
CA ILE A 255 -7.68 29.21 -6.90
C ILE A 255 -6.75 29.83 -5.85
N GLU A 256 -6.07 29.02 -5.05
CA GLU A 256 -5.02 29.49 -4.12
C GLU A 256 -3.90 30.22 -4.86
N ALA A 257 -3.44 29.68 -6.00
CA ALA A 257 -2.42 30.34 -6.82
C ALA A 257 -2.91 31.70 -7.36
N VAL A 258 -4.16 31.77 -7.85
CA VAL A 258 -4.77 33.03 -8.32
C VAL A 258 -4.89 34.04 -7.19
N VAL A 259 -5.42 33.64 -6.04
CA VAL A 259 -5.59 34.51 -4.86
C VAL A 259 -4.23 35.00 -4.38
N ALA A 260 -3.21 34.14 -4.31
CA ALA A 260 -1.86 34.54 -3.90
C ALA A 260 -1.25 35.60 -4.82
N VAL A 261 -1.35 35.41 -6.14
CA VAL A 261 -0.83 36.39 -7.12
C VAL A 261 -1.55 37.74 -7.02
N VAL A 262 -2.88 37.75 -6.89
CA VAL A 262 -3.64 39.00 -6.70
C VAL A 262 -3.35 39.63 -5.34
N THR A 263 -3.09 38.80 -4.32
CA THR A 263 -2.72 39.27 -2.99
C THR A 263 -1.39 40.03 -3.04
N GLU A 264 -0.39 39.48 -3.72
CA GLU A 264 0.95 40.06 -3.84
C GLU A 264 0.99 41.29 -4.76
N GLN A 265 0.33 41.24 -5.92
CA GLN A 265 0.48 42.26 -6.97
C GLN A 265 -0.55 43.40 -6.90
N GLY A 266 -1.63 43.25 -6.15
CA GLY A 266 -2.72 44.23 -6.14
C GLY A 266 -3.64 44.11 -7.36
N PRO A 267 -4.43 45.16 -7.66
CA PRO A 267 -5.30 45.21 -8.83
C PRO A 267 -4.53 44.96 -10.14
N ILE A 268 -4.91 43.92 -10.88
CA ILE A 268 -4.15 43.43 -12.03
C ILE A 268 -5.05 43.11 -13.23
N THR A 269 -4.55 43.33 -14.45
CA THR A 269 -5.29 42.94 -15.66
C THR A 269 -5.42 41.41 -15.76
N GLN A 270 -6.54 40.92 -16.28
CA GLN A 270 -6.75 39.47 -16.46
C GLN A 270 -5.61 38.80 -17.26
N ARG A 271 -5.08 39.47 -18.29
CA ARG A 271 -3.97 38.96 -19.09
C ARG A 271 -2.70 38.79 -18.27
N ALA A 272 -2.34 39.79 -17.46
CA ALA A 272 -1.16 39.75 -16.62
C ALA A 272 -1.31 38.72 -15.49
N LEU A 273 -2.49 38.64 -14.87
CA LEU A 273 -2.81 37.61 -13.88
C LEU A 273 -2.63 36.20 -14.46
N PHE A 274 -3.17 35.94 -15.65
CA PHE A 274 -3.08 34.61 -16.26
C PHE A 274 -1.64 34.26 -16.62
N SER A 275 -0.87 35.22 -17.13
CA SER A 275 0.55 35.01 -17.42
C SER A 275 1.35 34.73 -16.16
N GLN A 276 1.08 35.44 -15.07
CA GLN A 276 1.82 35.27 -13.82
C GLN A 276 1.45 33.95 -13.13
N VAL A 277 0.16 33.65 -12.99
CA VAL A 277 -0.29 32.36 -12.42
C VAL A 277 0.20 31.20 -13.27
N GLY A 278 0.19 31.31 -14.60
CA GLY A 278 0.72 30.27 -15.50
C GLY A 278 2.20 29.96 -15.30
N ARG A 279 3.00 30.91 -14.78
CA ARG A 279 4.42 30.69 -14.44
C ARG A 279 4.59 29.91 -13.13
N VAL A 280 3.73 30.16 -12.14
CA VAL A 280 3.86 29.56 -10.80
C VAL A 280 3.01 28.28 -10.63
N TYR A 281 1.94 28.15 -11.40
CA TYR A 281 0.98 27.03 -11.36
C TYR A 281 0.39 26.80 -12.77
N PRO A 282 1.04 25.99 -13.63
CA PRO A 282 0.75 25.94 -15.06
C PRO A 282 -0.57 25.22 -15.39
N VAL A 283 -1.67 25.97 -15.46
CA VAL A 283 -3.01 25.47 -15.83
C VAL A 283 -3.55 26.13 -17.09
N SER A 284 -4.57 25.51 -17.70
CA SER A 284 -5.23 26.08 -18.88
C SER A 284 -5.92 27.41 -18.59
N ALA A 285 -5.96 28.31 -19.58
CA ALA A 285 -6.68 29.58 -19.46
C ALA A 285 -8.18 29.40 -19.17
N SER A 286 -8.77 28.26 -19.57
CA SER A 286 -10.15 27.91 -19.19
C SER A 286 -10.29 27.70 -17.68
N ARG A 287 -9.34 27.00 -17.06
CA ARG A 287 -9.33 26.78 -15.62
C ARG A 287 -9.16 28.09 -14.86
N LEU A 288 -8.27 28.97 -15.32
CA LEU A 288 -8.07 30.29 -14.71
C LEU A 288 -9.34 31.16 -14.80
N ARG A 289 -10.05 31.12 -15.94
CA ARG A 289 -11.35 31.79 -16.06
C ARG A 289 -12.37 31.29 -15.03
N GLN A 290 -12.42 29.99 -14.76
CA GLN A 290 -13.29 29.45 -13.71
C GLN A 290 -12.91 29.93 -12.31
N CYS A 291 -11.61 30.12 -12.04
CA CYS A 291 -11.15 30.64 -10.75
C CYS A 291 -11.59 32.09 -10.51
N LEU A 292 -11.85 32.88 -11.56
CA LEU A 292 -12.37 34.24 -11.43
C LEU A 292 -13.79 34.30 -10.85
N LEU A 293 -14.52 33.17 -10.85
CA LEU A 293 -15.86 33.05 -10.27
C LEU A 293 -15.84 32.71 -8.78
N SER A 294 -14.65 32.73 -8.17
CA SER A 294 -14.56 32.59 -6.72
C SER A 294 -15.15 33.81 -6.05
N ASP A 295 -15.88 33.60 -4.98
CA ASP A 295 -16.32 34.64 -4.03
C ASP A 295 -15.19 35.54 -3.49
N GLN A 296 -13.94 35.10 -3.58
CA GLN A 296 -12.75 35.87 -3.16
C GLN A 296 -12.24 36.84 -4.24
N ILE A 297 -12.59 36.63 -5.50
CA ILE A 297 -12.07 37.38 -6.65
C ILE A 297 -13.18 38.25 -7.25
N GLY A 298 -12.85 39.51 -7.49
CA GLY A 298 -13.76 40.49 -8.07
C GLY A 298 -13.10 41.33 -9.15
N ARG A 299 -13.88 42.26 -9.68
CA ARG A 299 -13.45 43.26 -10.65
C ARG A 299 -13.60 44.66 -10.07
N THR A 300 -12.59 45.50 -10.23
CA THR A 300 -12.64 46.91 -9.84
C THR A 300 -13.43 47.72 -10.89
N PRO A 301 -13.85 48.96 -10.57
CA PRO A 301 -14.51 49.85 -11.53
C PRO A 301 -13.68 50.09 -12.82
N GLU A 302 -12.35 50.05 -12.72
CA GLU A 302 -11.40 50.20 -13.82
C GLU A 302 -11.23 48.92 -14.66
N GLY A 303 -11.96 47.85 -14.31
CA GLY A 303 -11.94 46.57 -15.03
C GLY A 303 -10.79 45.63 -14.65
N LEU A 304 -9.98 45.99 -13.65
CA LEU A 304 -8.90 45.17 -13.10
C LEU A 304 -9.45 44.07 -12.20
N ILE A 305 -8.70 42.98 -12.03
CA ILE A 305 -9.02 41.89 -11.12
C ILE A 305 -8.37 42.19 -9.78
N ASP A 306 -9.15 42.17 -8.70
CA ASP A 306 -8.65 42.33 -7.34
C ASP A 306 -9.48 41.47 -6.36
N LEU A 307 -9.09 41.44 -5.09
CA LEU A 307 -9.81 40.71 -4.05
C LEU A 307 -11.13 41.40 -3.71
N VAL A 308 -12.19 40.62 -3.51
CA VAL A 308 -13.48 41.15 -2.99
C VAL A 308 -13.28 41.79 -1.60
N ALA A 309 -12.37 41.22 -0.79
CA ALA A 309 -11.98 41.78 0.50
C ALA A 309 -11.39 43.21 0.42
N ARG A 310 -10.94 43.65 -0.77
CA ARG A 310 -10.44 45.02 -1.03
C ARG A 310 -11.46 45.92 -1.73
N GLY A 311 -12.71 45.49 -1.84
CA GLY A 311 -13.80 46.27 -2.43
C GLY A 311 -14.07 46.00 -3.92
N ALA A 312 -13.42 44.98 -4.51
CA ALA A 312 -13.75 44.56 -5.87
C ALA A 312 -15.16 43.93 -5.93
N GLN A 313 -15.90 44.17 -7.01
CA GLN A 313 -17.22 43.59 -7.21
C GLN A 313 -17.09 42.14 -7.72
N PRO A 314 -17.76 41.15 -7.10
CA PRO A 314 -17.68 39.76 -7.54
C PRO A 314 -18.05 39.59 -9.03
N ILE A 315 -17.35 38.67 -9.70
CA ILE A 315 -17.60 38.38 -11.11
C ILE A 315 -18.71 37.34 -11.22
N GLU A 316 -19.80 37.68 -11.91
CA GLU A 316 -20.92 36.77 -12.17
C GLU A 316 -20.89 36.21 -13.59
N GLU A 317 -21.36 34.97 -13.76
CA GLU A 317 -21.56 34.38 -15.09
C GLU A 317 -22.85 34.92 -15.74
N PRO A 318 -22.85 35.08 -17.08
CA PRO A 318 -24.07 35.31 -17.83
C PRO A 318 -25.01 34.09 -17.72
N GLU A 319 -26.29 34.30 -17.97
CA GLU A 319 -27.28 33.22 -17.96
C GLU A 319 -26.91 32.15 -19.00
N PRO A 320 -26.67 30.88 -18.59
CA PRO A 320 -26.44 29.80 -19.53
C PRO A 320 -27.76 29.40 -20.23
N PRO A 321 -27.74 28.72 -21.38
CA PRO A 321 -28.96 28.23 -22.01
C PRO A 321 -29.68 27.22 -21.10
N ARG A 322 -31.01 27.30 -21.05
CA ARG A 322 -31.83 26.35 -20.31
C ARG A 322 -31.83 24.98 -21.01
N PRO A 323 -31.48 23.88 -20.32
CA PRO A 323 -31.52 22.53 -20.89
C PRO A 323 -32.94 21.96 -20.89
N ASP A 324 -33.22 21.01 -21.80
CA ASP A 324 -34.52 20.33 -21.90
C ASP A 324 -34.88 19.49 -20.67
N SER A 325 -33.88 19.11 -19.87
CA SER A 325 -34.06 18.40 -18.60
C SER A 325 -34.59 19.29 -17.49
N MET A 326 -34.75 20.60 -17.72
CA MET A 326 -35.21 21.56 -16.72
C MET A 326 -36.39 22.39 -17.23
N ALA A 327 -37.37 22.60 -16.36
CA ALA A 327 -38.54 23.41 -16.65
C ALA A 327 -38.82 24.38 -15.49
N VAL A 328 -39.41 25.52 -15.80
CA VAL A 328 -39.84 26.51 -14.81
C VAL A 328 -41.27 26.93 -15.11
N HIS A 329 -42.08 26.99 -14.06
CA HIS A 329 -43.43 27.54 -14.09
C HIS A 329 -43.64 28.38 -12.83
N GLY A 330 -43.68 29.71 -12.96
CA GLY A 330 -43.74 30.62 -11.82
C GLY A 330 -42.53 30.41 -10.89
N ASP A 331 -42.81 30.19 -9.60
CA ASP A 331 -41.81 29.91 -8.55
C ASP A 331 -41.47 28.42 -8.41
N VAL A 332 -41.93 27.57 -9.34
CA VAL A 332 -41.65 26.13 -9.31
C VAL A 332 -40.63 25.78 -10.40
N LEU A 333 -39.55 25.11 -10.00
CA LEU A 333 -38.50 24.62 -10.88
C LEU A 333 -38.46 23.09 -10.86
N GLY A 334 -38.60 22.47 -12.03
CA GLY A 334 -38.46 21.03 -12.23
C GLY A 334 -37.11 20.66 -12.83
N VAL A 335 -36.45 19.63 -12.30
CA VAL A 335 -35.22 19.03 -12.83
C VAL A 335 -35.41 17.53 -13.01
N ARG A 336 -35.14 17.03 -14.22
CA ARG A 336 -35.09 15.59 -14.51
C ARG A 336 -33.67 15.07 -14.31
N ILE A 337 -33.52 14.05 -13.48
CA ILE A 337 -32.24 13.43 -13.15
C ILE A 337 -32.34 11.93 -13.45
N ARG A 338 -31.40 11.41 -14.24
CA ARG A 338 -31.32 9.97 -14.48
C ARG A 338 -30.67 9.28 -13.28
N VAL A 339 -31.23 8.16 -12.85
CA VAL A 339 -30.69 7.35 -11.75
C VAL A 339 -29.51 6.55 -12.28
N ASP A 340 -28.34 6.84 -11.76
CA ASP A 340 -27.10 6.11 -11.99
C ASP A 340 -26.55 5.53 -10.67
N ARG A 341 -25.37 4.90 -10.73
CA ARG A 341 -24.71 4.36 -9.54
C ARG A 341 -24.35 5.43 -8.52
N ASP A 342 -24.10 6.66 -8.94
CA ASP A 342 -23.75 7.77 -8.05
C ASP A 342 -24.95 8.21 -7.21
N VAL A 343 -26.13 8.30 -7.83
CA VAL A 343 -27.42 8.53 -7.13
C VAL A 343 -27.65 7.44 -6.07
N LEU A 344 -27.49 6.17 -6.45
CA LEU A 344 -27.74 5.01 -5.57
C LEU A 344 -26.69 4.87 -4.45
N ARG A 345 -25.45 5.31 -4.69
CA ARG A 345 -24.40 5.37 -3.66
C ARG A 345 -24.61 6.54 -2.69
N GLY A 346 -25.29 7.60 -3.12
CA GLY A 346 -25.50 8.83 -2.35
C GLY A 346 -24.44 9.89 -2.60
N SER A 347 -23.75 9.80 -3.74
CA SER A 347 -22.89 10.88 -4.24
C SER A 347 -23.75 12.08 -4.66
N GLY A 348 -23.17 13.28 -4.65
CA GLY A 348 -23.78 14.44 -5.30
C GLY A 348 -23.90 14.22 -6.80
N VAL A 349 -25.08 14.50 -7.35
CA VAL A 349 -25.39 14.26 -8.76
C VAL A 349 -25.16 15.54 -9.54
N ARG A 350 -24.36 15.47 -10.61
CA ARG A 350 -24.11 16.63 -11.46
C ARG A 350 -25.37 17.04 -12.20
N VAL A 351 -25.64 18.34 -12.19
CA VAL A 351 -26.74 18.97 -12.91
C VAL A 351 -26.23 20.15 -13.72
N HIS A 352 -27.05 20.63 -14.65
CA HIS A 352 -26.70 21.76 -15.50
C HIS A 352 -26.56 23.07 -14.68
N LEU A 353 -25.60 23.92 -15.03
CA LEU A 353 -25.29 25.19 -14.35
C LEU A 353 -26.45 26.19 -14.36
N TRP A 354 -27.37 26.05 -15.33
CA TRP A 354 -28.60 26.86 -15.40
C TRP A 354 -29.42 26.80 -14.11
N LEU A 355 -29.45 25.63 -13.44
CA LEU A 355 -30.14 25.51 -12.15
C LEU A 355 -29.54 26.46 -11.11
N THR A 356 -28.22 26.40 -10.91
CA THR A 356 -27.54 27.25 -9.94
C THR A 356 -27.67 28.73 -10.28
N TRP A 357 -27.60 29.08 -11.57
CA TRP A 357 -27.81 30.46 -12.03
C TRP A 357 -29.21 30.97 -11.67
N ARG A 358 -30.26 30.18 -12.00
CA ARG A 358 -31.66 30.53 -11.71
C ARG A 358 -31.95 30.64 -10.22
N LEU A 359 -31.22 29.89 -9.39
CA LEU A 359 -31.31 29.96 -7.93
C LEU A 359 -30.56 31.15 -7.31
N GLY A 360 -29.86 31.96 -8.10
CA GLY A 360 -29.01 33.06 -7.63
C GLY A 360 -27.63 32.61 -7.14
N LEU A 361 -27.25 31.35 -7.34
CA LEU A 361 -25.95 30.79 -6.96
C LEU A 361 -24.93 31.08 -8.07
N ARG A 362 -24.56 32.35 -8.22
CA ARG A 362 -23.73 32.85 -9.34
C ARG A 362 -22.23 32.85 -9.05
N GLN A 363 -21.84 32.61 -7.80
CA GLN A 363 -20.45 32.57 -7.34
C GLN A 363 -20.11 31.17 -6.81
N THR A 364 -18.81 30.91 -6.62
CA THR A 364 -18.31 29.64 -6.11
C THR A 364 -17.44 29.85 -4.88
N PRO A 365 -17.60 29.06 -3.80
CA PRO A 365 -18.67 28.08 -3.57
C PRO A 365 -19.96 28.75 -3.06
N MET A 366 -21.12 28.39 -3.62
CA MET A 366 -22.44 28.76 -3.08
C MET A 366 -23.34 27.54 -2.96
N ARG A 367 -24.25 27.55 -1.98
CA ARG A 367 -25.23 26.46 -1.78
C ARG A 367 -26.59 26.99 -1.36
N ARG A 368 -27.65 26.30 -1.77
CA ARG A 368 -29.03 26.53 -1.31
C ARG A 368 -29.65 25.20 -0.88
N THR A 369 -30.28 25.20 0.28
CA THR A 369 -30.95 24.03 0.87
C THR A 369 -32.45 24.17 0.76
N PHE A 370 -33.14 23.07 0.48
CA PHE A 370 -34.59 23.00 0.38
C PHE A 370 -35.12 21.95 1.36
N ALA A 371 -36.14 22.31 2.11
CA ALA A 371 -36.80 21.40 3.04
C ALA A 371 -37.60 20.33 2.29
N THR A 372 -37.49 19.09 2.72
CA THR A 372 -38.17 17.93 2.11
C THR A 372 -39.22 17.39 3.07
N ALA A 373 -40.43 17.12 2.58
CA ALA A 373 -41.49 16.51 3.39
C ALA A 373 -41.16 15.03 3.73
N GLY A 374 -41.65 14.50 4.85
CA GLY A 374 -41.51 13.07 5.19
C GLY A 374 -40.28 12.69 6.02
N GLY A 375 -39.65 13.63 6.74
CA GLY A 375 -38.51 13.33 7.63
C GLY A 375 -37.18 13.06 6.90
N HIS A 376 -37.10 13.40 5.61
CA HIS A 376 -35.87 13.35 4.85
C HIS A 376 -34.93 14.51 5.21
N ALA A 377 -33.62 14.27 5.05
CA ALA A 377 -32.64 15.34 5.12
C ALA A 377 -32.84 16.33 3.95
N PRO A 378 -32.57 17.63 4.17
CA PRO A 378 -32.82 18.66 3.16
C PRO A 378 -32.01 18.41 1.89
N LEU A 379 -32.65 18.71 0.75
CA LEU A 379 -32.02 18.62 -0.56
C LEU A 379 -31.14 19.85 -0.76
N THR A 380 -29.86 19.63 -1.09
CA THR A 380 -28.89 20.73 -1.24
C THR A 380 -28.46 20.85 -2.69
N VAL A 381 -28.60 22.04 -3.25
CA VAL A 381 -28.07 22.44 -4.56
C VAL A 381 -26.80 23.26 -4.33
N THR A 382 -25.69 22.82 -4.92
CA THR A 382 -24.37 23.44 -4.73
C THR A 382 -23.77 23.86 -6.06
N ARG A 383 -23.23 25.08 -6.11
CA ARG A 383 -22.38 25.60 -7.19
C ARG A 383 -20.91 25.46 -6.77
N ALA A 384 -20.20 24.53 -7.39
CA ALA A 384 -18.75 24.34 -7.26
C ALA A 384 -18.04 24.93 -8.48
N ALA A 385 -16.75 25.27 -8.42
CA ALA A 385 -16.01 26.00 -9.46
C ALA A 385 -16.32 25.59 -10.92
N SER A 386 -16.43 24.29 -11.21
CA SER A 386 -16.62 23.76 -12.58
C SER A 386 -17.95 23.03 -12.82
N PHE A 387 -18.82 22.88 -11.82
CA PHE A 387 -20.07 22.15 -11.98
C PHE A 387 -21.13 22.55 -10.94
N ALA A 388 -22.38 22.27 -11.25
CA ALA A 388 -23.48 22.28 -10.29
C ALA A 388 -23.81 20.85 -9.87
N GLN A 389 -24.24 20.68 -8.62
CA GLN A 389 -24.67 19.37 -8.12
C GLN A 389 -25.89 19.46 -7.22
N VAL A 390 -26.67 18.39 -7.21
CA VAL A 390 -27.77 18.16 -6.27
C VAL A 390 -27.42 16.96 -5.41
N SER A 391 -27.55 17.10 -4.09
CA SER A 391 -27.23 16.04 -3.13
C SER A 391 -28.47 15.62 -2.32
N THR A 392 -28.34 14.53 -1.57
CA THR A 392 -29.42 13.94 -0.73
C THR A 392 -30.52 13.22 -1.52
N LEU A 393 -30.23 12.73 -2.74
CA LEU A 393 -31.23 12.06 -3.58
C LEU A 393 -31.41 10.55 -3.30
N ARG A 394 -30.41 9.89 -2.71
CA ARG A 394 -30.40 8.43 -2.52
C ARG A 394 -31.63 7.91 -1.77
N ARG A 395 -31.98 8.56 -0.66
CA ARG A 395 -33.09 8.09 0.19
C ARG A 395 -34.43 8.19 -0.55
N HIS A 396 -34.64 9.28 -1.28
CA HIS A 396 -35.81 9.42 -2.15
C HIS A 396 -35.83 8.37 -3.28
N ALA A 397 -34.67 8.09 -3.89
CA ALA A 397 -34.56 7.07 -4.95
C ALA A 397 -34.94 5.67 -4.46
N ILE A 398 -34.53 5.30 -3.24
CA ILE A 398 -34.85 4.02 -2.60
C ILE A 398 -36.35 3.93 -2.27
N GLU A 399 -36.91 4.97 -1.63
CA GLU A 399 -38.33 4.96 -1.25
C GLU A 399 -39.27 4.96 -2.45
N LEU A 400 -38.86 5.55 -3.57
CA LEU A 400 -39.59 5.50 -4.84
C LEU A 400 -39.37 4.21 -5.63
N GLY A 401 -38.58 3.24 -5.13
CA GLY A 401 -38.33 1.97 -5.80
C GLY A 401 -37.60 2.08 -7.15
N THR A 402 -36.76 3.11 -7.30
CA THR A 402 -36.08 3.41 -8.57
C THR A 402 -34.81 2.56 -8.73
N VAL A 403 -34.51 2.16 -9.97
CA VAL A 403 -33.30 1.38 -10.32
C VAL A 403 -32.42 2.14 -11.32
N GLU A 404 -31.21 1.64 -11.57
CA GLU A 404 -30.30 2.23 -12.56
C GLU A 404 -30.98 2.34 -13.94
N GLY A 405 -31.05 3.58 -14.46
CA GLY A 405 -31.74 3.92 -15.70
C GLY A 405 -33.14 4.52 -15.53
N CYS A 406 -33.73 4.52 -14.33
CA CYS A 406 -34.96 5.29 -14.05
C CYS A 406 -34.70 6.80 -14.09
N VAL A 407 -35.77 7.60 -14.08
CA VAL A 407 -35.72 9.07 -14.03
C VAL A 407 -36.39 9.56 -12.75
N LEU A 408 -35.73 10.47 -12.05
CA LEU A 408 -36.29 11.24 -10.93
C LEU A 408 -36.67 12.64 -11.42
N ALA A 409 -37.85 13.10 -11.04
CA ALA A 409 -38.27 14.48 -11.18
C ALA A 409 -38.12 15.19 -9.83
N VAL A 410 -37.16 16.11 -9.74
CA VAL A 410 -36.96 16.97 -8.56
C VAL A 410 -37.70 18.28 -8.80
N ILE A 411 -38.64 18.61 -7.93
CA ILE A 411 -39.47 19.80 -8.00
C ILE A 411 -39.11 20.70 -6.83
N LEU A 412 -38.58 21.89 -7.12
CA LEU A 412 -38.18 22.90 -6.15
C LEU A 412 -39.20 24.03 -6.15
N ASP A 413 -39.79 24.29 -4.99
CA ASP A 413 -40.63 25.45 -4.74
C ASP A 413 -39.75 26.56 -4.15
N LEU A 414 -39.55 27.62 -4.94
CA LEU A 414 -38.62 28.70 -4.60
C LEU A 414 -39.19 29.65 -3.54
N ALA A 415 -40.51 29.82 -3.51
CA ALA A 415 -41.21 30.69 -2.56
C ALA A 415 -41.29 30.03 -1.19
N ALA A 416 -41.66 28.75 -1.14
CA ALA A 416 -41.75 27.98 0.10
C ALA A 416 -40.39 27.45 0.59
N GLY A 417 -39.36 27.44 -0.26
CA GLY A 417 -38.06 26.85 0.06
C GLY A 417 -38.13 25.33 0.26
N THR A 418 -39.05 24.65 -0.42
CA THR A 418 -39.27 23.20 -0.26
C THR A 418 -38.90 22.44 -1.53
N ALA A 419 -38.60 21.15 -1.38
CA ALA A 419 -38.32 20.24 -2.49
C ALA A 419 -39.18 18.97 -2.38
N ARG A 420 -39.63 18.48 -3.53
CA ARG A 420 -40.33 17.20 -3.69
C ARG A 420 -39.64 16.39 -4.76
N VAL A 421 -39.45 15.10 -4.52
CA VAL A 421 -38.87 14.17 -5.50
C VAL A 421 -39.93 13.16 -5.90
N ARG A 422 -40.09 12.93 -7.21
CA ARG A 422 -41.07 11.98 -7.76
C ARG A 422 -40.41 11.05 -8.76
N HIS A 423 -41.02 9.89 -8.96
CA HIS A 423 -40.68 8.99 -10.06
C HIS A 423 -41.13 9.64 -11.39
N GLY A 424 -40.20 9.80 -12.33
CA GLY A 424 -40.37 10.57 -13.56
C GLY A 424 -40.40 9.76 -14.85
N CYS A 425 -40.34 8.43 -14.81
CA CYS A 425 -40.51 7.61 -16.03
C CYS A 425 -41.96 7.66 -16.52
N ALA A 426 -42.15 7.64 -17.84
CA ALA A 426 -43.46 7.45 -18.42
C ALA A 426 -44.01 6.03 -18.11
N PRO A 427 -45.33 5.84 -18.08
CA PRO A 427 -45.94 4.52 -17.97
C PRO A 427 -45.40 3.58 -19.07
N GLY A 428 -44.87 2.41 -18.69
CA GLY A 428 -44.28 1.44 -19.64
C GLY A 428 -42.78 1.59 -19.91
N GLU A 429 -42.18 2.74 -19.60
CA GLU A 429 -40.73 2.99 -19.78
C GLU A 429 -39.92 2.71 -18.50
N CYS A 430 -40.60 2.35 -17.41
CA CYS A 430 -39.96 2.07 -16.14
C CYS A 430 -39.24 0.72 -16.18
N ARG A 431 -37.93 0.71 -15.91
CA ARG A 431 -37.15 -0.54 -15.87
C ARG A 431 -37.53 -1.45 -14.71
N THR A 432 -38.13 -0.90 -13.65
CA THR A 432 -38.68 -1.67 -12.54
C THR A 432 -39.83 -2.58 -13.00
N SER A 433 -40.67 -2.15 -13.95
CA SER A 433 -41.74 -3.01 -14.53
C SER A 433 -41.21 -4.10 -15.45
N LEU A 434 -40.05 -3.89 -16.10
CA LEU A 434 -39.41 -4.89 -16.95
C LEU A 434 -38.73 -6.01 -16.16
N THR A 435 -38.31 -5.75 -14.91
CA THR A 435 -37.68 -6.76 -14.04
C THR A 435 -38.70 -7.67 -13.34
N VAL A 436 -39.92 -7.19 -13.10
CA VAL A 436 -40.98 -7.99 -12.47
C VAL A 436 -41.65 -8.93 -13.48
N SER A 437 -41.65 -8.58 -14.77
CA SER A 437 -42.33 -9.38 -15.80
C SER A 437 -41.55 -10.62 -16.27
N SER A 438 -40.27 -10.77 -15.92
CA SER A 438 -39.46 -11.95 -16.29
C SER A 438 -39.49 -13.10 -15.25
N CYS A 439 -40.29 -12.98 -14.18
CA CYS A 439 -40.36 -13.99 -13.11
C CYS A 439 -41.75 -14.62 -12.91
N ARG A 440 -42.71 -14.41 -13.82
CA ARG A 440 -44.02 -15.09 -13.80
C ARG A 440 -44.24 -15.93 -15.07
N ALA A 441 -43.46 -16.99 -15.20
CA ALA A 441 -43.76 -18.11 -16.09
C ALA A 441 -43.11 -19.39 -15.53
N ASP A 442 -43.45 -19.76 -14.29
CA ASP A 442 -43.44 -21.17 -13.86
C ASP A 442 -43.99 -21.30 -12.44
N GLN A 443 -45.31 -21.40 -12.30
CA GLN A 443 -45.95 -22.03 -11.14
C GLN A 443 -47.22 -22.72 -11.63
N THR A 444 -47.05 -23.93 -12.18
CA THR A 444 -48.12 -24.92 -12.24
C THR A 444 -48.55 -25.28 -10.81
N PRO A 445 -49.85 -25.24 -10.49
CA PRO A 445 -50.32 -25.62 -9.16
C PRO A 445 -50.28 -27.14 -9.00
N ARG A 446 -49.54 -27.62 -8.00
CA ARG A 446 -49.64 -29.01 -7.52
C ARG A 446 -50.99 -29.21 -6.84
N GLU A 447 -51.74 -30.20 -7.31
CA GLU A 447 -53.02 -30.65 -6.77
C GLU A 447 -52.91 -31.09 -5.30
N PRO A 448 -53.95 -30.84 -4.48
CA PRO A 448 -54.04 -31.38 -3.13
C PRO A 448 -54.63 -32.80 -3.15
N GLY A 449 -53.85 -33.77 -2.67
CA GLY A 449 -54.29 -35.15 -2.48
C GLY A 449 -55.41 -35.27 -1.45
N ALA A 450 -56.59 -35.69 -1.92
CA ALA A 450 -57.68 -36.18 -1.08
C ALA A 450 -57.47 -37.66 -0.72
N ARG A 451 -57.83 -37.99 0.52
CA ARG A 451 -57.76 -39.32 1.15
C ARG A 451 -58.90 -40.23 0.67
N LEU A 452 -58.68 -41.56 0.68
CA LEU A 452 -59.35 -42.56 1.56
C LEU A 452 -59.39 -43.98 0.94
N MET A 453 -59.07 -44.95 1.80
CA MET A 453 -59.66 -46.30 1.92
C MET A 453 -59.68 -47.23 0.70
N THR A 454 -58.83 -48.26 0.71
CA THR A 454 -59.18 -49.61 1.22
C THR A 454 -57.93 -50.44 1.43
#